data_AF-A0A431MTY7-F1
#
_entry.id   AF-A0A431MTY7-F1
#
_cell.length_a   1.000
_cell.length_b   1.000
_cell.length_c   1.000
_cell.angle_alpha   90.00
_cell.angle_beta   90.00
_cell.angle_gamma   90.00
#
_symmetry.space_group_name_H-M   'P 1'
#
loop_
_entity.id
_entity.type
_entity.pdbx_description
1 polymer ?
#
loop_
_entity_poly.entity_id
_entity_poly.type
_entity_poly.pdbx_seq_one_letter_code
_entity_poly.pdbx_strand_id
1 'polypeptide(L)'
;MKMILTVLFFLMTTSFVTAQSNKKDIHVADTTKKIMIVETACGKCKLGLKGKDCELAVRINGKAYYVDGTSIDDHGDAHAKDGFCNAVRKAEVQGEIVNGRFKATYFKLLPEQKKKEGKG
;
A
#
# COMPACT_ATOMS: atom_id res chain seq x y z
N MET A 1 11.38 -67.91 -20.89
CA MET A 1 11.54 -66.53 -21.43
C MET A 1 10.46 -65.68 -20.80
N LYS A 2 10.83 -64.73 -19.92
CA LYS A 2 10.81 -63.26 -20.18
C LYS A 2 9.42 -62.80 -20.65
N MET A 3 8.68 -61.98 -19.91
CA MET A 3 9.12 -60.64 -19.49
C MET A 3 8.36 -60.12 -18.27
N ILE A 4 9.12 -59.58 -17.32
CA ILE A 4 8.70 -58.72 -16.22
C ILE A 4 8.66 -57.28 -16.77
N LEU A 5 7.58 -56.51 -16.55
CA LEU A 5 7.66 -55.04 -16.41
C LEU A 5 6.33 -54.48 -15.85
N THR A 6 6.17 -54.38 -14.54
CA THR A 6 6.35 -53.16 -13.70
C THR A 6 5.19 -52.16 -13.75
N VAL A 7 4.48 -52.15 -12.61
CA VAL A 7 3.56 -51.15 -12.04
C VAL A 7 4.09 -49.72 -12.14
N LEU A 8 3.27 -48.76 -12.58
CA LEU A 8 3.17 -47.45 -11.90
C LEU A 8 1.89 -46.69 -12.25
N PHE A 9 0.99 -46.70 -11.26
CA PHE A 9 -0.16 -45.83 -11.09
C PHE A 9 0.36 -44.42 -10.79
N PHE A 10 0.45 -43.52 -11.78
CA PHE A 10 0.79 -42.11 -11.53
C PHE A 10 -0.44 -41.24 -11.64
N LEU A 11 -1.02 -41.04 -10.46
CA LEU A 11 -2.12 -40.15 -10.11
C LEU A 11 -1.77 -38.71 -10.55
N MET A 12 -2.43 -38.22 -11.60
CA MET A 12 -2.29 -36.83 -12.06
C MET A 12 -3.20 -35.93 -11.21
N THR A 13 -2.77 -35.61 -9.99
CA THR A 13 -3.45 -34.64 -9.12
C THR A 13 -3.01 -33.23 -9.48
N THR A 14 -3.83 -32.54 -10.29
CA THR A 14 -3.68 -31.10 -10.53
C THR A 14 -4.00 -30.34 -9.24
N SER A 15 -2.97 -29.80 -8.61
CA SER A 15 -3.13 -28.93 -7.45
C SER A 15 -3.63 -27.56 -7.92
N PHE A 16 -4.92 -27.28 -7.73
CA PHE A 16 -5.46 -25.93 -7.81
C PHE A 16 -5.00 -25.16 -6.56
N VAL A 17 -3.95 -24.36 -6.70
CA VAL A 17 -3.55 -23.38 -5.68
C VAL A 17 -4.61 -22.29 -5.64
N THR A 18 -5.39 -22.22 -4.56
CA THR A 18 -6.31 -21.09 -4.33
C THR A 18 -5.54 -19.97 -3.62
N ALA A 19 -5.16 -18.93 -4.35
CA ALA A 19 -4.63 -17.70 -3.77
C ALA A 19 -5.80 -16.85 -3.23
N GLN A 20 -6.46 -17.30 -2.15
CA GLN A 20 -7.48 -16.49 -1.49
C GLN A 20 -6.79 -15.40 -0.67
N SER A 21 -6.56 -14.24 -1.28
CA SER A 21 -6.13 -13.05 -0.53
C SER A 21 -7.30 -12.56 0.32
N ASN A 22 -7.26 -12.83 1.63
CA ASN A 22 -8.11 -12.15 2.61
C ASN A 22 -7.64 -10.67 2.67
N LYS A 23 -8.14 -9.82 1.77
CA LYS A 23 -7.83 -8.39 1.83
C LYS A 23 -8.56 -7.82 3.04
N LYS A 24 -7.79 -7.50 4.09
CA LYS A 24 -8.28 -6.65 5.18
C LYS A 24 -8.75 -5.32 4.58
N ASP A 25 -9.95 -4.90 4.96
CA ASP A 25 -10.48 -3.60 4.59
C ASP A 25 -9.63 -2.50 5.24
N ILE A 26 -8.95 -1.71 4.41
CA ILE A 26 -8.05 -0.65 4.84
C ILE A 26 -8.79 0.59 5.37
N HIS A 27 -10.12 0.62 5.29
CA HIS A 27 -10.94 1.73 5.79
C HIS A 27 -11.37 1.56 7.25
N VAL A 28 -11.15 0.38 7.84
CA VAL A 28 -11.50 0.09 9.24
C VAL A 28 -10.25 0.04 10.09
N ALA A 29 -10.10 1.00 11.01
CA ALA A 29 -8.99 1.01 11.95
C ALA A 29 -9.11 -0.13 12.98
N ASP A 30 -7.99 -0.75 13.31
CA ASP A 30 -7.86 -1.66 14.44
C ASP A 30 -7.88 -0.85 15.74
N THR A 31 -8.92 -1.03 16.56
CA THR A 31 -9.13 -0.28 17.81
C THR A 31 -8.07 -0.58 18.87
N THR A 32 -7.32 -1.67 18.73
CA THR A 32 -6.24 -2.05 19.66
C THR A 32 -4.89 -1.46 19.26
N LYS A 33 -4.78 -0.89 18.05
CA LYS A 33 -3.54 -0.30 17.53
C LYS A 33 -3.63 1.23 17.51
N LYS A 34 -2.49 1.87 17.76
CA LYS A 34 -2.37 3.33 17.67
C LYS A 34 -2.47 3.80 16.22
N ILE A 35 -3.27 4.84 15.98
CA ILE A 35 -3.30 5.56 14.70
C ILE A 35 -2.14 6.57 14.66
N MET A 36 -1.41 6.61 13.55
CA MET A 36 -0.36 7.59 13.28
C MET A 36 -0.83 8.61 12.25
N ILE A 37 -0.57 9.89 12.49
CA ILE A 37 -0.76 10.94 11.48
C ILE A 37 0.59 11.18 10.80
N VAL A 38 0.65 10.93 9.50
CA VAL A 38 1.88 10.98 8.71
C VAL A 38 1.70 11.83 7.47
N GLU A 39 2.80 12.35 6.92
CA GLU A 39 2.77 12.91 5.57
C GLU A 39 2.61 11.78 4.56
N THR A 40 1.83 12.03 3.51
CA THR A 40 1.60 11.09 2.40
C THR A 40 1.58 11.83 1.07
N ALA A 41 2.16 11.23 0.04
CA ALA A 41 2.22 11.77 -1.32
C ALA A 41 2.72 10.70 -2.31
N CYS A 42 2.90 11.08 -3.58
CA CYS A 42 3.65 10.25 -4.52
C CYS A 42 5.11 10.14 -4.08
N GLY A 43 5.60 8.90 -3.93
CA GLY A 43 6.95 8.61 -3.45
C GLY A 43 8.03 9.27 -4.29
N LYS A 44 7.93 9.15 -5.62
CA LYS A 44 8.90 9.71 -6.56
C LYS A 44 8.75 11.23 -6.69
N CYS A 45 7.54 11.72 -6.92
CA CYS A 45 7.32 13.12 -7.25
C CYS A 45 7.48 14.07 -6.06
N LYS A 46 7.19 13.62 -4.83
CA LYS A 46 7.14 14.50 -3.65
C LYS A 46 8.02 14.05 -2.48
N LEU A 47 8.30 12.75 -2.35
CA LEU A 47 9.07 12.23 -1.21
C LEU A 47 10.50 11.76 -1.56
N GLY A 48 10.94 11.92 -2.81
CA GLY A 48 12.32 11.64 -3.23
C GLY A 48 12.70 10.15 -3.29
N LEU A 49 11.71 9.26 -3.38
CA LEU A 49 11.97 7.83 -3.57
C LEU A 49 12.34 7.52 -5.03
N LYS A 50 13.23 6.53 -5.22
CA LYS A 50 13.55 6.00 -6.55
C LYS A 50 12.45 5.04 -6.98
N GLY A 51 12.03 5.12 -8.25
CA GLY A 51 11.00 4.27 -8.82
C GLY A 51 10.59 4.75 -10.21
N LYS A 52 9.83 3.93 -10.93
CA LYS A 52 9.38 4.28 -12.29
C LYS A 52 8.04 5.01 -12.26
N ASP A 53 7.13 4.58 -11.39
CA ASP A 53 5.71 4.94 -11.46
C ASP A 53 5.25 5.90 -10.36
N CYS A 54 4.04 6.44 -10.54
CA CYS A 54 3.31 7.21 -9.53
C CYS A 54 2.77 6.25 -8.48
N GLU A 55 3.43 6.21 -7.33
CA GLU A 55 3.11 5.23 -6.29
C GLU A 55 2.99 5.93 -4.93
N LEU A 56 1.97 5.53 -4.16
CA LEU A 56 1.67 6.10 -2.86
C LEU A 56 2.81 5.82 -1.88
N ALA A 57 3.18 6.83 -1.10
CA ALA A 57 4.22 6.73 -0.11
C ALA A 57 3.87 7.55 1.13
N VAL A 58 4.33 7.09 2.29
CA VAL A 58 4.21 7.79 3.57
C VAL A 58 5.58 8.16 4.12
N ARG A 59 5.65 9.24 4.90
CA ARG A 59 6.85 9.61 5.66
C ARG A 59 6.63 9.35 7.15
N ILE A 60 7.40 8.40 7.69
CA ILE A 60 7.38 8.00 9.09
C ILE A 60 8.76 8.32 9.68
N ASN A 61 8.79 9.11 10.75
CA ASN A 61 10.03 9.53 11.43
C ASN A 61 11.09 10.10 10.46
N GLY A 62 10.66 10.95 9.52
CA GLY A 62 11.53 11.58 8.54
C GLY A 62 11.95 10.70 7.35
N LYS A 63 11.65 9.40 7.35
CA LYS A 63 11.97 8.49 6.25
C LYS A 63 10.73 8.12 5.44
N ALA A 64 10.86 8.13 4.12
CA ALA A 64 9.79 7.79 3.20
C ALA A 64 9.77 6.29 2.85
N TYR A 65 8.57 5.73 2.69
CA TYR A 65 8.32 4.34 2.36
C TYR A 65 7.18 4.25 1.35
N TYR A 66 7.32 3.44 0.31
CA TYR A 66 6.18 3.08 -0.54
C TYR A 66 5.16 2.27 0.26
N VAL A 67 3.87 2.46 -0.06
CA VAL A 67 2.75 1.85 0.64
C VAL A 67 2.28 0.60 -0.11
N ASP A 68 2.07 -0.48 0.63
CA ASP A 68 1.31 -1.65 0.19
C ASP A 68 -0.07 -1.63 0.84
N GLY A 69 -1.09 -2.09 0.12
CA GLY A 69 -2.46 -2.27 0.64
C GLY A 69 -3.49 -1.30 0.04
N THR A 70 -3.04 -0.16 -0.47
CA THR A 70 -3.87 0.81 -1.22
C THR A 70 -3.02 1.53 -2.25
N SER A 71 -3.64 1.89 -3.38
CA SER A 71 -3.02 2.59 -4.50
C SER A 71 -3.13 4.11 -4.37
N ILE A 72 -2.34 4.84 -5.15
CA ILE A 72 -2.39 6.31 -5.17
C ILE A 72 -3.76 6.84 -5.64
N ASP A 73 -4.39 6.13 -6.58
CA ASP A 73 -5.65 6.53 -7.20
C ASP A 73 -6.90 6.08 -6.41
N ASP A 74 -6.72 5.20 -5.42
CA ASP A 74 -7.80 4.80 -4.48
C ASP A 74 -8.30 5.98 -3.63
N HIS A 75 -7.56 7.09 -3.62
CA HIS A 75 -7.86 8.28 -2.81
C HIS A 75 -8.15 9.53 -3.65
N GLY A 76 -8.45 9.36 -4.94
CA GLY A 76 -8.74 10.44 -5.89
C GLY A 76 -7.68 10.56 -6.99
N ASP A 77 -7.89 11.52 -7.90
CA ASP A 77 -6.96 11.76 -9.00
C ASP A 77 -5.59 12.23 -8.47
N ALA A 78 -4.57 11.40 -8.65
CA ALA A 78 -3.21 11.70 -8.24
C ALA A 78 -2.67 13.01 -8.86
N HIS A 79 -3.19 13.43 -10.02
CA HIS A 79 -2.76 14.62 -10.76
C HIS A 79 -3.68 15.83 -10.55
N ALA A 80 -4.71 15.74 -9.71
CA ALA A 80 -5.46 16.91 -9.28
C ALA A 80 -4.54 17.91 -8.54
N LYS A 81 -4.99 19.15 -8.38
CA LYS A 81 -4.22 20.20 -7.67
C LYS A 81 -3.80 19.77 -6.26
N ASP A 82 -4.69 19.07 -5.57
CA ASP A 82 -4.50 18.53 -4.22
C ASP A 82 -4.15 17.03 -4.21
N GLY A 83 -4.00 16.45 -5.41
CA GLY A 83 -3.61 15.06 -5.65
C GLY A 83 -2.15 14.79 -5.30
N PHE A 84 -1.83 13.53 -5.04
CA PHE A 84 -0.55 13.13 -4.44
C PHE A 84 0.69 13.38 -5.31
N CYS A 85 0.55 13.50 -6.63
CA CYS A 85 1.65 13.89 -7.50
C CYS A 85 1.96 15.39 -7.39
N ASN A 86 1.01 16.20 -6.92
CA ASN A 86 1.10 17.66 -6.86
C ASN A 86 1.20 18.22 -5.44
N ALA A 87 0.71 17.50 -4.42
CA ALA A 87 0.69 17.95 -3.04
C ALA A 87 1.22 16.88 -2.07
N VAL A 88 1.85 17.35 -0.98
CA VAL A 88 2.06 16.53 0.22
C VAL A 88 0.86 16.73 1.13
N ARG A 89 0.19 15.63 1.45
CA ARG A 89 -1.02 15.59 2.28
C ARG A 89 -0.72 14.92 3.61
N LYS A 90 -1.72 14.83 4.48
CA LYS A 90 -1.64 14.05 5.72
C LYS A 90 -2.67 12.93 5.69
N ALA A 91 -2.29 11.79 6.23
CA ALA A 91 -3.20 10.66 6.41
C ALA A 91 -3.06 10.09 7.81
N GLU A 92 -4.16 9.55 8.32
CA GLU A 92 -4.15 8.60 9.42
C GLU A 92 -3.79 7.22 8.87
N VAL A 93 -2.84 6.54 9.50
CA VAL A 93 -2.39 5.21 9.07
C VAL A 93 -2.20 4.27 10.25
N GLN A 94 -2.39 2.98 9.99
CA GLN A 94 -1.87 1.87 10.78
C GLN A 94 -1.21 0.88 9.84
N GLY A 95 -0.16 0.21 10.32
CA GLY A 95 0.61 -0.71 9.50
C GLY A 95 2.02 -0.90 10.03
N GLU A 96 2.81 -1.64 9.29
CA GLU A 96 4.16 -2.03 9.69
C GLU A 96 5.12 -1.88 8.51
N ILE A 97 6.38 -1.53 8.80
CA ILE A 97 7.41 -1.50 7.77
C ILE A 97 7.99 -2.91 7.63
N VAL A 98 7.78 -3.53 6.47
CA VAL A 98 8.27 -4.87 6.16
C VAL A 98 9.04 -4.78 4.85
N ASN A 99 10.30 -5.22 4.86
CA ASN A 99 11.19 -5.20 3.68
C ASN A 99 11.30 -3.82 3.02
N GLY A 100 11.32 -2.74 3.82
CA GLY A 100 11.47 -1.37 3.32
C GLY A 100 10.22 -0.77 2.69
N ARG A 101 9.06 -1.42 2.80
CA ARG A 101 7.75 -0.90 2.38
C ARG A 101 6.81 -0.83 3.58
N PHE A 102 5.91 0.14 3.60
CA PHE A 102 4.90 0.27 4.63
C PHE A 102 3.67 -0.54 4.24
N LYS A 103 3.43 -1.66 4.92
CA LYS A 103 2.24 -2.49 4.73
C LYS A 103 1.10 -1.90 5.56
N ALA A 104 0.24 -1.14 4.89
CA ALA A 104 -0.89 -0.50 5.53
C ALA A 104 -1.98 -1.52 5.86
N THR A 105 -2.49 -1.43 7.09
CA THR A 105 -3.69 -2.13 7.55
C THR A 105 -4.87 -1.17 7.74
N TYR A 106 -4.60 0.13 7.83
CA TYR A 106 -5.58 1.21 7.81
C TYR A 106 -4.96 2.42 7.12
N PHE A 107 -5.75 3.10 6.28
CA PHE A 107 -5.35 4.34 5.63
C PHE A 107 -6.57 5.24 5.44
N LYS A 108 -6.47 6.47 5.94
CA LYS A 108 -7.49 7.49 5.74
C LYS A 108 -6.84 8.83 5.43
N LEU A 109 -7.05 9.30 4.20
CA LEU A 109 -6.63 10.63 3.78
C LEU A 109 -7.39 11.70 4.57
N LEU A 110 -6.65 12.64 5.17
CA LEU A 110 -7.25 13.77 5.88
C LEU A 110 -7.64 14.88 4.89
N PRO A 111 -8.72 15.63 5.19
CA PRO A 111 -9.09 16.81 4.42
C PRO A 111 -7.92 17.79 4.28
N GLU A 112 -7.85 18.48 3.15
CA GLU A 112 -6.83 19.50 2.94
C GLU A 112 -6.97 20.59 4.01
N GLN A 113 -5.88 20.90 4.72
CA GLN A 113 -5.91 22.00 5.66
C GLN A 113 -5.90 23.30 4.85
N LYS A 114 -7.05 23.97 4.78
CA LYS A 114 -7.13 25.33 4.24
C LYS A 114 -6.19 26.21 5.06
N LYS A 115 -5.06 26.62 4.49
CA LYS A 115 -4.26 27.72 5.03
C LYS A 115 -5.23 28.90 5.16
N LYS A 116 -5.48 29.37 6.38
CA LYS A 116 -6.04 30.70 6.56
C LYS A 116 -5.02 31.65 5.94
N GLU A 117 -5.31 32.15 4.75
CA GLU A 117 -4.56 33.25 4.15
C GLU A 117 -4.59 34.40 5.17
N GLY A 118 -3.46 34.63 5.81
CA GLY A 118 -3.24 35.88 6.52
C GLY A 118 -3.31 36.97 5.47
N LYS A 119 -4.42 37.72 5.46
CA LYS A 119 -4.48 39.03 4.84
C LYS A 119 -3.42 39.88 5.56
N GLY A 120 -2.29 40.07 4.89
CA GLY A 120 -1.42 41.21 5.12
C GLY A 120 -2.02 42.45 4.49
#